data_AF-A0A1Q7WRK4-F1
#
_entry.id   AF-A0A1Q7WRK4-F1
#
_cell.length_a   1.000
_cell.length_b   1.000
_cell.length_c   1.000
_cell.angle_alpha   90.00
_cell.angle_beta   90.00
_cell.angle_gamma   90.00
#
_symmetry.space_group_name_H-M   'P 1'
#
loop_
_entity.id
_entity.type
_entity.pdbx_description
1 polymer ?
#
loop_
_entity_poly.entity_id
_entity_poly.type
_entity_poly.pdbx_seq_one_letter_code
_entity_poly.pdbx_strand_id
1 'polypeptide(L)'
;MLREKAYSGLADPGWDVKLDGVPMSDLKTGTYAYADRPAGQHQLSATASLFPGVGQRDMSTQSGRTYFFLARTSERARVLDGMAAAGGLGGLLVGVAVTSGNSNPGPLDFFPLEESAARTTIADLRLAQ
;
A
#
# COMPACT_ATOMS: atom_id res chain seq x y z
N MET A 1 3.10 12.68 -14.86
CA MET A 1 3.06 11.83 -13.66
C MET A 1 2.01 10.75 -13.87
N LEU A 2 2.41 9.49 -14.00
CA LEU A 2 1.47 8.36 -14.11
C LEU A 2 0.86 8.11 -12.73
N ARG A 3 -0.31 8.69 -12.49
CA ARG A 3 -1.15 8.37 -11.32
C ARG A 3 -1.65 6.93 -11.49
N GLU A 4 -1.57 6.09 -10.46
CA GLU A 4 -2.34 4.84 -10.48
C GLU A 4 -3.79 5.21 -10.81
N LYS A 5 -4.39 4.50 -11.78
CA LYS A 5 -5.78 4.72 -12.21
C LYS A 5 -6.80 4.63 -11.07
N ALA A 6 -6.41 4.14 -9.90
CA ALA A 6 -7.25 3.95 -8.72
C ALA A 6 -7.12 5.06 -7.65
N TYR A 7 -6.18 6.00 -7.75
CA TYR A 7 -6.04 7.06 -6.74
C TYR A 7 -6.93 8.27 -7.05
N SER A 8 -8.03 8.43 -6.32
CA SER A 8 -9.04 9.49 -6.52
C SER A 8 -8.96 10.67 -5.53
N GLY A 9 -8.02 10.65 -4.58
CA GLY A 9 -7.87 11.71 -3.57
C GLY A 9 -7.35 13.05 -4.13
N LEU A 10 -7.75 14.17 -3.50
CA LEU A 10 -7.28 15.53 -3.84
C LEU A 10 -5.79 15.77 -3.47
N ALA A 11 -5.27 15.05 -2.49
CA ALA A 11 -3.86 15.01 -2.09
C ALA A 11 -3.39 13.55 -2.07
N ASP A 12 -2.11 13.26 -2.31
CA ASP A 12 -1.46 11.95 -2.07
C ASP A 12 -0.62 12.04 -0.79
N PRO A 13 -1.24 11.85 0.39
CA PRO A 13 -0.54 11.98 1.66
C PRO A 13 0.46 10.84 1.87
N GLY A 14 0.47 9.82 1.01
CA GLY A 14 1.21 8.59 1.19
C GLY A 14 0.55 7.60 2.15
N TRP A 15 1.09 6.39 2.14
CA TRP A 15 0.73 5.31 3.06
C TRP A 15 1.87 5.07 4.04
N ASP A 16 1.52 4.87 5.31
CA ASP A 16 2.48 4.49 6.35
C ASP A 16 2.78 3.01 6.21
N VAL A 17 3.86 2.71 5.48
CA VAL A 17 4.36 1.36 5.24
C VAL A 17 5.52 1.07 6.19
N LYS A 18 5.46 -0.08 6.86
CA LYS A 18 6.44 -0.52 7.85
C LYS A 18 6.97 -1.91 7.51
N LEU A 19 8.25 -2.13 7.81
CA LEU A 19 8.91 -3.43 7.79
C LEU A 19 9.35 -3.79 9.21
N ASP A 20 8.72 -4.82 9.77
CA ASP A 20 8.88 -5.26 11.16
C ASP A 20 8.54 -4.15 12.17
N GLY A 21 7.48 -3.40 11.88
CA GLY A 21 7.02 -2.27 12.69
C GLY A 21 7.84 -0.98 12.54
N VAL A 22 8.98 -1.03 11.85
CA VAL A 22 9.82 0.15 11.59
C VAL A 22 9.34 0.84 10.31
N PRO A 23 9.06 2.16 10.34
CA PRO A 23 8.66 2.90 9.15
C PRO A 23 9.68 2.75 8.03
N MET A 24 9.17 2.44 6.84
CA MET A 24 9.87 2.68 5.59
C MET A 24 9.59 4.13 5.17
N SER A 25 10.39 4.69 4.27
CA SER A 25 10.10 6.01 3.68
C SER A 25 8.66 6.05 3.12
N ASP A 26 8.00 7.21 3.20
CA ASP A 26 6.61 7.38 2.76
C ASP A 26 6.39 6.82 1.35
N LEU A 27 5.55 5.79 1.25
CA LEU A 27 5.16 5.23 -0.04
C LEU A 27 4.00 6.07 -0.58
N LYS A 28 4.19 6.71 -1.72
CA LYS A 28 3.17 7.45 -2.48
C LYS A 28 2.90 6.79 -3.83
N THR A 29 1.83 7.19 -4.49
CA THR A 29 1.50 6.72 -5.83
C THR A 29 2.65 7.04 -6.78
N GLY A 30 3.12 6.04 -7.52
CA GLY A 30 4.23 6.23 -8.46
C GLY A 30 5.59 6.40 -7.78
N THR A 31 5.75 5.94 -6.53
CA THR A 31 7.03 5.91 -5.84
C THR A 31 7.37 4.49 -5.38
N TYR A 32 8.58 4.31 -4.87
CA TYR A 32 9.03 3.05 -4.28
C TYR A 32 9.85 3.33 -3.02
N ALA A 33 9.81 2.41 -2.07
CA ALA A 33 10.63 2.41 -0.87
C ALA A 33 11.39 1.08 -0.76
N TYR A 34 12.52 1.10 -0.06
CA TYR A 34 13.34 -0.09 0.17
C TYR A 34 13.95 -0.03 1.57
N ALA A 35 14.26 -1.21 2.11
CA ALA A 35 14.95 -1.35 3.38
C ALA A 35 15.75 -2.66 3.35
N ASP A 36 16.96 -2.63 3.90
CA ASP A 36 17.78 -3.82 4.08
C ASP A 36 17.46 -4.48 5.42
N ARG A 37 17.35 -5.81 5.41
CA ARG A 37 17.12 -6.64 6.59
C ARG A 37 17.99 -7.89 6.57
N PRO A 38 18.39 -8.41 7.74
CA PRO A 38 18.95 -9.76 7.85
C PRO A 38 18.00 -10.81 7.24
N ALA A 39 18.53 -11.99 6.91
CA ALA A 39 17.67 -13.11 6.51
C ALA A 39 16.77 -13.54 7.68
N GLY A 40 15.52 -13.88 7.41
CA GLY A 40 14.59 -14.34 8.44
C GLY A 40 13.13 -14.15 8.08
N GLN A 41 12.29 -14.21 9.11
CA GLN A 41 10.87 -13.88 8.98
C GLN A 41 10.70 -12.37 9.13
N HIS A 42 9.92 -11.79 8.23
CA HIS A 42 9.59 -10.37 8.23
C HIS A 42 8.13 -10.15 7.95
N GLN A 43 7.61 -9.01 8.39
CA GLN A 43 6.26 -8.57 8.11
C GLN A 43 6.26 -7.17 7.51
N LEU A 44 5.67 -7.06 6.31
CA LEU A 44 5.23 -5.78 5.76
C LEU A 44 3.88 -5.42 6.37
N SER A 45 3.71 -4.17 6.75
CA SER A 45 2.43 -3.63 7.18
C SER A 45 2.15 -2.27 6.58
N ALA A 46 0.87 -1.97 6.34
CA ALA A 46 0.42 -0.68 5.81
C ALA A 46 -0.77 -0.15 6.60
N THR A 47 -0.71 1.13 6.95
CA THR A 47 -1.82 1.90 7.51
C THR A 47 -2.00 3.23 6.77
N ALA A 48 -3.14 3.88 6.98
CA ALA A 48 -3.40 5.20 6.44
C ALA A 48 -4.24 6.01 7.44
N SER A 49 -4.04 7.32 7.44
CA SER A 49 -4.82 8.22 8.29
C SER A 49 -6.31 8.07 8.00
N LEU A 50 -7.13 7.99 9.05
CA LEU A 50 -8.59 7.83 8.97
C LEU A 50 -9.04 6.54 8.26
N PHE A 51 -8.13 5.60 7.98
CA PHE A 51 -8.45 4.30 7.43
C PHE A 51 -8.38 3.23 8.53
N PRO A 52 -9.51 2.59 8.91
CA PRO A 52 -9.49 1.54 9.91
C PRO A 52 -8.95 0.23 9.31
N GLY A 53 -7.99 -0.39 10.00
CA GLY A 53 -7.41 -1.68 9.62
C GLY A 53 -5.95 -1.58 9.19
N VAL A 54 -5.30 -2.73 9.10
CA VAL A 54 -3.87 -2.86 8.76
C VAL A 54 -3.74 -3.87 7.63
N GLY A 55 -3.07 -3.50 6.55
CA GLY A 55 -2.70 -4.44 5.49
C GLY A 55 -1.42 -5.13 5.95
N GLN A 56 -1.35 -6.47 5.90
CA GLN A 56 -0.18 -7.21 6.35
C GLN A 56 0.25 -8.26 5.32
N ARG A 57 1.56 -8.47 5.22
CA ARG A 57 2.14 -9.53 4.40
C ARG A 57 3.39 -10.08 5.09
N ASP A 58 3.30 -11.33 5.50
CA ASP A 58 4.45 -12.07 6.01
C ASP A 58 5.31 -12.57 4.85
N MET A 59 6.63 -12.59 5.08
CA MET A 59 7.61 -13.11 4.13
C MET A 59 8.80 -13.74 4.83
N SER A 60 9.38 -14.76 4.20
CA SER A 60 10.62 -15.38 4.62
C SER A 60 11.73 -15.04 3.64
N THR A 61 12.82 -14.44 4.13
CA THR A 61 13.90 -13.91 3.32
C THR A 61 15.19 -14.71 3.49
N GLN A 62 16.01 -14.73 2.44
CA GLN A 62 17.34 -15.32 2.44
C GLN A 62 18.41 -14.24 2.24
N SER A 63 19.60 -14.48 2.77
CA SER A 63 20.74 -13.57 2.62
C SER A 63 21.11 -13.40 1.14
N GLY A 64 21.41 -12.17 0.73
CA GLY A 64 21.80 -11.83 -0.63
C GLY A 64 20.66 -11.83 -1.65
N ARG A 65 19.40 -11.95 -1.23
CA ARG A 65 18.23 -11.85 -2.11
C ARG A 65 17.44 -10.58 -1.87
N THR A 66 17.00 -9.94 -2.95
CA THR A 66 16.03 -8.83 -2.90
C THR A 66 14.64 -9.36 -3.18
N TYR A 67 13.67 -8.96 -2.37
CA TYR A 67 12.27 -9.32 -2.50
C TYR A 67 11.48 -8.08 -2.90
N PHE A 68 10.63 -8.21 -3.91
CA PHE A 68 9.88 -7.09 -4.48
C PHE A 68 8.39 -7.28 -4.25
N PHE A 69 7.72 -6.19 -3.88
CA PHE A 69 6.28 -6.19 -3.68
C PHE A 69 5.67 -4.96 -4.35
N LEU A 70 4.60 -5.19 -5.11
CA LEU A 70 3.72 -4.14 -5.60
C LEU A 70 2.65 -3.87 -4.54
N ALA A 71 2.64 -2.65 -4.00
CA ALA A 71 1.54 -2.19 -3.18
C ALA A 71 0.41 -1.65 -4.07
N ARG A 72 -0.82 -2.07 -3.81
CA ARG A 72 -2.03 -1.52 -4.45
C ARG A 72 -3.06 -1.20 -3.40
N THR A 73 -3.88 -0.17 -3.65
CA THR A 73 -5.08 0.10 -2.85
C THR A 73 -5.94 -1.16 -2.78
N SER A 74 -6.38 -1.56 -1.59
CA SER A 74 -7.29 -2.69 -1.42
C SER A 74 -8.66 -2.38 -2.05
N GLU A 75 -9.45 -3.43 -2.31
CA GLU A 75 -10.84 -3.26 -2.80
C GLU A 75 -11.66 -2.38 -1.83
N ARG A 76 -11.48 -2.61 -0.53
CA ARG A 76 -12.12 -1.80 0.51
C ARG A 76 -11.70 -0.33 0.41
N ALA A 77 -10.41 -0.05 0.20
CA ALA A 77 -9.95 1.32 0.03
C ALA A 77 -10.61 2.01 -1.16
N ARG A 78 -10.73 1.32 -2.29
CA ARG A 78 -11.43 1.85 -3.47
C ARG A 78 -12.91 2.11 -3.22
N VAL A 79 -13.59 1.25 -2.48
CA VAL A 79 -15.00 1.45 -2.09
C VAL A 79 -15.12 2.69 -1.19
N LEU A 80 -14.27 2.83 -0.18
CA LEU A 80 -14.29 3.98 0.72
C LEU A 80 -13.96 5.29 -0.01
N ASP A 81 -13.00 5.27 -0.92
CA ASP A 81 -12.68 6.41 -1.78
C ASP A 81 -13.86 6.79 -2.68
N GLY A 82 -14.56 5.81 -3.26
CA GLY A 82 -15.77 6.05 -4.05
C GLY A 82 -16.92 6.65 -3.22
N MET A 83 -17.14 6.14 -2.01
CA MET A 83 -18.16 6.65 -1.09
C MET A 83 -17.83 8.06 -0.60
N ALA A 84 -16.56 8.34 -0.31
CA ALA A 84 -16.08 9.66 0.06
C ALA A 84 -16.25 10.66 -1.10
N ALA A 85 -15.95 10.25 -2.34
CA ALA A 85 -16.16 11.08 -3.52
C ALA A 85 -17.65 11.39 -3.76
N ALA A 86 -18.55 10.45 -3.46
CA ALA A 86 -19.99 10.63 -3.65
C ALA A 86 -20.68 11.44 -2.54
N GLY A 87 -20.23 11.30 -1.28
CA GLY A 87 -20.94 11.82 -0.10
C GLY A 87 -20.08 12.56 0.91
N GLY A 88 -18.82 12.88 0.59
CA GLY A 88 -17.87 13.49 1.50
C GLY A 88 -17.60 12.65 2.76
N LEU A 89 -17.36 13.32 3.89
CA LEU A 89 -17.13 12.65 5.18
C LEU A 89 -18.33 11.79 5.62
N GLY A 90 -19.55 12.20 5.28
CA GLY A 90 -20.76 11.41 5.56
C GLY A 90 -20.78 10.09 4.79
N GLY A 91 -20.42 10.12 3.51
CA GLY A 91 -20.26 8.93 2.68
C GLY A 91 -19.15 8.00 3.20
N LEU A 92 -18.01 8.57 3.61
CA LEU A 92 -16.90 7.80 4.20
C LEU A 92 -17.33 7.06 5.49
N LEU A 93 -18.01 7.76 6.42
CA LEU A 93 -18.50 7.16 7.67
C LEU A 93 -19.45 5.98 7.42
N VAL A 94 -20.39 6.14 6.50
CA VAL A 94 -21.31 5.05 6.09
C VAL A 94 -20.54 3.90 5.47
N GLY A 95 -19.60 4.20 4.56
CA GLY A 95 -18.75 3.19 3.92
C GLY A 95 -17.92 2.40 4.94
N VAL A 96 -17.37 3.06 5.96
CA VAL A 96 -16.62 2.39 7.03
C VAL A 96 -17.51 1.40 7.78
N ALA A 97 -18.72 1.82 8.18
CA ALA A 97 -19.65 0.96 8.91
C ALA A 97 -20.11 -0.25 8.10
N VAL A 98 -20.32 -0.09 6.78
CA VAL A 98 -20.74 -1.18 5.89
C VAL A 98 -19.58 -2.15 5.58
N THR A 99 -18.35 -1.65 5.52
CA THR A 99 -17.17 -2.46 5.13
C THR A 99 -16.36 -3.02 6.29
N SER A 100 -16.71 -2.71 7.55
CA SER A 100 -15.99 -3.14 8.76
C SER A 100 -16.26 -4.60 9.18
N GLY A 101 -16.52 -5.50 8.24
CA GLY A 101 -16.74 -6.93 8.50
C GLY A 101 -15.53 -7.63 9.16
N ASN A 102 -15.68 -8.91 9.48
CA ASN A 102 -14.79 -9.68 10.38
C ASN A 102 -13.28 -9.67 10.00
N SER A 103 -12.93 -9.40 8.75
CA SER A 103 -11.54 -9.35 8.26
C SER A 103 -10.94 -7.94 8.20
N ASN A 104 -11.74 -6.87 8.33
CA ASN A 104 -11.36 -5.44 8.36
C ASN A 104 -10.02 -5.11 7.65
N PRO A 105 -9.90 -5.41 6.34
CA PRO A 105 -8.63 -5.32 5.63
C PRO A 105 -8.13 -3.88 5.57
N GLY A 106 -6.81 -3.71 5.63
CA GLY A 106 -6.18 -2.39 5.60
C GLY A 106 -6.18 -1.71 4.22
N PRO A 107 -5.46 -0.58 4.12
CA PRO A 107 -5.54 0.29 2.93
C PRO A 107 -4.80 -0.27 1.71
N LEU A 108 -3.81 -1.12 1.93
CA LEU A 108 -2.97 -1.68 0.87
C LEU A 108 -2.91 -3.20 0.92
N ASP A 109 -2.90 -3.80 -0.26
CA ASP A 109 -2.53 -5.18 -0.51
C ASP A 109 -1.12 -5.23 -1.13
N PHE A 110 -0.31 -6.19 -0.69
CA PHE A 110 1.06 -6.40 -1.18
C PHE A 110 1.12 -7.65 -2.07
N PHE A 111 1.47 -7.46 -3.34
CA PHE A 111 1.61 -8.53 -4.31
C PHE A 111 3.10 -8.79 -4.58
N PRO A 112 3.61 -10.02 -4.39
CA PRO A 112 4.99 -10.33 -4.73
C PRO A 112 5.21 -10.12 -6.24
N LEU A 113 6.36 -9.58 -6.59
CA LEU A 113 6.80 -9.43 -7.97
C LEU A 113 8.05 -10.26 -8.23
N GLU A 114 8.11 -10.84 -9.42
CA GLU A 114 9.35 -11.37 -9.97
C GLU A 114 10.34 -10.23 -10.22
N GLU A 115 11.63 -10.52 -10.07
CA GLU A 115 12.70 -9.51 -10.15
C GLU A 115 12.68 -8.75 -11.48
N SER A 116 12.45 -9.42 -12.60
CA SER A 116 12.39 -8.78 -13.92
C SER A 116 11.26 -7.76 -14.01
N ALA A 117 10.06 -8.12 -13.54
CA ALA A 117 8.89 -7.23 -13.52
C ALA A 117 9.11 -6.05 -12.56
N ALA A 118 9.71 -6.31 -11.40
CA ALA A 118 10.02 -5.28 -10.42
C ALA A 118 11.05 -4.27 -10.95
N ARG A 119 12.12 -4.75 -11.61
CA ARG A 119 13.14 -3.89 -12.22
C ARG A 119 12.56 -3.01 -13.31
N THR A 120 11.72 -3.54 -14.19
CA THR A 120 11.01 -2.75 -15.21
C THR A 120 10.14 -1.68 -14.54
N THR A 121 9.35 -2.07 -13.54
CA THR A 121 8.48 -1.12 -12.82
C THR A 121 9.29 0.00 -12.16
N ILE A 122 10.37 -0.33 -11.45
CA ILE A 122 11.24 0.67 -10.80
C ILE A 122 11.92 1.58 -11.84
N ALA A 123 12.33 1.04 -12.98
CA ALA A 123 12.88 1.84 -14.07
C ALA A 123 11.85 2.84 -14.60
N ASP A 124 10.61 2.42 -14.84
CA ASP A 124 9.51 3.30 -15.27
C ASP A 124 9.22 4.39 -14.22
N LEU A 125 9.23 4.03 -12.93
CA LEU A 125 9.04 4.98 -11.84
C LEU A 125 10.17 6.03 -11.77
N ARG A 126 11.42 5.63 -12.03
CA ARG A 126 12.57 6.55 -12.04
C ARG A 126 12.53 7.52 -13.23
N LEU A 127 12.02 7.09 -14.39
CA LEU A 127 11.85 7.96 -15.56
C LEU A 127 10.74 9.00 -15.37
N ALA A 128 9.82 8.77 -14.42
CA ALA A 128 8.70 9.66 -14.13
C ALA A 128 9.00 10.71 -13.03
N GLN A 129 10.18 10.66 -12.40
CA GLN A 129 10.69 11.64 -11.43
C GLN A 129 11.39 12.80 -12.16
#